data_AF-A0A9Q4XLT0-F1
#
_entry.id   AF-A0A9Q4XLT0-F1
#
_cell.length_a   1.000
_cell.length_b   1.000
_cell.length_c   1.000
_cell.angle_alpha   90.00
_cell.angle_beta   90.00
_cell.angle_gamma   90.00
#
_symmetry.space_group_name_H-M   'P 1'
#
loop_
_entity.id
_entity.type
_entity.pdbx_description
1 polymer ?
#
loop_
_entity_poly.entity_id
_entity_poly.type
_entity_poly.pdbx_seq_one_letter_code
_entity_poly.pdbx_strand_id
1 'polypeptide(L)'
;MKRTFIICCCYISSLGTACAVVQGREYNTWYEKDAVLYDMTQTPEGSPVMLSISQAGRHSANMVISSLTVGKCPAQARTLEINNDIVPAEYVCTEHGGDRVEHYLIRDADRVNALVTTLRSDFTLMSQRETKIWAANIKTPKFGMTPRL
;
A
#
# COMPACT_ATOMS: atom_id res chain seq x y z
N MET A 1 -68.53 -3.45 -35.61
CA MET A 1 -67.19 -4.02 -35.38
C MET A 1 -66.45 -3.13 -34.40
N LYS A 2 -66.16 -3.64 -33.19
CA LYS A 2 -65.50 -2.91 -32.11
C LYS A 2 -63.99 -2.81 -32.40
N ARG A 3 -63.43 -1.60 -32.40
CA ARG A 3 -61.98 -1.36 -32.48
C ARG A 3 -61.47 -0.98 -31.09
N THR A 4 -60.77 -1.91 -30.47
CA THR A 4 -60.10 -1.74 -29.18
C THR A 4 -58.76 -1.04 -29.42
N PHE A 5 -58.57 0.15 -28.83
CA PHE A 5 -57.27 0.82 -28.79
C PHE A 5 -56.45 0.27 -27.63
N ILE A 6 -55.30 -0.33 -27.94
CA ILE A 6 -54.31 -0.77 -26.94
C ILE A 6 -53.38 0.42 -26.67
N ILE A 7 -53.42 0.96 -25.46
CA ILE A 7 -52.51 1.99 -24.97
C ILE A 7 -51.23 1.29 -24.51
N CYS A 8 -50.13 1.50 -25.23
CA CYS A 8 -48.80 1.03 -24.86
C CYS A 8 -48.18 2.04 -23.87
N CYS A 9 -48.23 1.74 -22.58
CA CYS A 9 -47.52 2.52 -21.55
C CYS A 9 -46.03 2.15 -21.57
N CYS A 10 -45.21 2.97 -22.24
CA CYS A 10 -43.75 2.91 -22.13
C CYS A 10 -43.30 3.44 -20.76
N TYR A 11 -43.27 2.56 -19.75
CA TYR A 11 -42.48 2.78 -18.55
C TYR A 11 -41.01 2.48 -18.88
N ILE A 12 -40.28 3.47 -19.40
CA ILE A 12 -38.82 3.40 -19.45
C ILE A 12 -38.32 3.82 -18.09
N SER A 13 -37.90 2.78 -17.36
CA SER A 13 -37.20 2.80 -16.10
C SER A 13 -36.12 3.88 -16.03
N SER A 14 -36.14 4.59 -14.91
CA SER A 14 -35.08 5.47 -14.41
C SER A 14 -33.69 4.92 -14.75
N LEU A 15 -32.97 5.65 -15.61
CA LEU A 15 -31.52 5.62 -15.66
C LEU A 15 -31.01 6.16 -14.31
N GLY A 16 -30.95 5.27 -13.32
CA GLY A 16 -30.13 5.52 -12.14
C GLY A 16 -28.71 5.63 -12.65
N THR A 17 -28.18 6.85 -12.71
CA THR A 17 -26.77 7.11 -12.91
C THR A 17 -26.05 6.36 -11.80
N ALA A 18 -25.50 5.19 -12.13
CA ALA A 18 -24.51 4.55 -11.29
C ALA A 18 -23.31 5.49 -11.29
N CYS A 19 -23.30 6.44 -10.36
CA CYS A 19 -22.07 7.11 -9.96
C CYS A 19 -21.17 5.99 -9.45
N ALA A 20 -20.32 5.48 -10.34
CA ALA A 20 -19.11 4.80 -9.93
C ALA A 20 -18.39 5.80 -9.03
N VAL A 21 -18.51 5.60 -7.72
CA VAL A 21 -17.65 6.26 -6.76
C VAL A 21 -16.25 5.78 -7.14
N VAL A 22 -15.54 6.61 -7.90
CA VAL A 22 -14.09 6.50 -8.04
C VAL A 22 -13.58 6.69 -6.63
N GLN A 23 -13.41 5.58 -5.91
CA GLN A 23 -12.62 5.57 -4.68
C GLN A 23 -11.19 5.87 -5.12
N GLY A 24 -10.88 7.16 -5.22
CA GLY A 24 -9.51 7.65 -5.26
C GLY A 24 -8.84 7.29 -3.94
N ARG A 25 -8.52 6.01 -3.76
CA ARG A 25 -7.56 5.58 -2.76
C ARG A 25 -6.21 5.80 -3.43
N GLU A 26 -5.65 6.98 -3.25
CA GLU A 26 -4.31 7.31 -3.75
C GLU A 26 -3.18 6.50 -3.06
N TYR A 27 -3.55 5.57 -2.18
CA TYR A 27 -2.69 4.51 -1.66
C TYR A 27 -2.23 3.57 -2.78
N ASN A 28 -1.01 3.05 -2.64
CA ASN A 28 -0.29 2.31 -3.67
C ASN A 28 0.13 3.19 -4.86
N THR A 29 0.63 4.38 -4.59
CA THR A 29 1.30 5.22 -5.59
C THR A 29 2.72 5.44 -5.13
N TRP A 30 3.67 4.94 -5.91
CA TRP A 30 5.09 5.17 -5.68
C TRP A 30 5.49 6.59 -6.09
N TYR A 31 6.23 7.22 -5.21
CA TYR A 31 6.87 8.51 -5.40
C TYR A 31 8.39 8.37 -5.32
N GLU A 32 9.12 9.18 -6.07
CA GLU A 32 10.57 9.22 -6.02
C GLU A 32 11.09 10.66 -5.94
N LYS A 33 12.01 10.89 -5.00
CA LYS A 33 12.74 12.16 -4.87
C LYS A 33 14.11 11.89 -4.24
N ASP A 34 15.17 12.50 -4.77
CA ASP A 34 16.54 12.40 -4.24
C ASP A 34 17.00 10.93 -4.04
N ALA A 35 16.62 10.06 -4.99
CA ALA A 35 16.84 8.60 -4.95
C ALA A 35 16.23 7.89 -3.73
N VAL A 36 15.20 8.48 -3.14
CA VAL A 36 14.31 7.84 -2.16
C VAL A 36 12.99 7.52 -2.85
N LEU A 37 12.67 6.24 -2.92
CA LEU A 37 11.46 5.67 -3.47
C LEU A 37 10.53 5.31 -2.31
N TYR A 38 9.29 5.76 -2.32
CA TYR A 38 8.39 5.55 -1.18
C TYR A 38 6.93 5.43 -1.62
N ASP A 39 6.14 4.77 -0.78
CA ASP A 39 4.72 4.51 -1.01
C ASP A 39 4.00 4.44 0.35
N MET A 40 2.67 4.56 0.29
CA MET A 40 1.78 4.40 1.41
C MET A 40 0.71 3.37 1.07
N THR A 41 0.49 2.44 1.99
CA THR A 41 -0.58 1.45 1.93
C THR A 41 -1.26 1.39 3.29
N GLN A 42 -2.06 0.37 3.53
CA GLN A 42 -2.79 0.17 4.78
C GLN A 42 -2.91 -1.32 5.12
N THR A 43 -3.07 -1.60 6.41
CA THR A 43 -3.45 -2.93 6.90
C THR A 43 -4.91 -3.23 6.47
N PRO A 44 -5.38 -4.49 6.59
CA PRO A 44 -6.78 -4.83 6.34
C PRO A 44 -7.76 -4.02 7.20
N GLU A 45 -7.36 -3.63 8.40
CA GLU A 45 -8.13 -2.83 9.37
C GLU A 45 -8.12 -1.33 9.02
N GLY A 46 -7.35 -0.92 8.01
CA GLY A 46 -7.27 0.46 7.53
C GLY A 46 -6.20 1.31 8.21
N SER A 47 -5.34 0.72 9.03
CA SER A 47 -4.22 1.44 9.65
C SER A 47 -3.14 1.77 8.61
N PRO A 48 -2.57 2.98 8.63
CA PRO A 48 -1.60 3.39 7.61
C PRO A 48 -0.26 2.66 7.76
N VAL A 49 0.32 2.30 6.61
CA VAL A 49 1.67 1.74 6.50
C VAL A 49 2.47 2.57 5.51
N MET A 50 3.62 3.07 5.94
CA MET A 50 4.57 3.79 5.11
C MET A 50 5.73 2.88 4.73
N LEU A 51 6.13 2.95 3.48
CA LEU A 51 7.32 2.30 2.93
C LEU A 51 8.27 3.36 2.41
N SER A 52 9.55 3.26 2.73
CA SER A 52 10.58 4.09 2.13
C SER A 52 11.82 3.27 1.83
N ILE A 53 12.37 3.45 0.62
CA ILE A 53 13.50 2.73 0.06
C ILE A 53 14.50 3.77 -0.43
N SER A 54 15.66 3.85 0.23
CA SER A 54 16.75 4.70 -0.20
C SER A 54 17.64 3.97 -1.20
N GLN A 55 18.09 4.67 -2.23
CA GLN A 55 19.12 4.22 -3.17
C GLN A 55 18.78 2.87 -3.85
N ALA A 56 17.51 2.67 -4.24
CA ALA A 56 17.05 1.45 -4.89
C ALA A 56 17.91 1.08 -6.13
N GLY A 57 18.40 -0.16 -6.18
CA GLY A 57 19.32 -0.65 -7.21
C GLY A 57 20.80 -0.36 -6.94
N ARG A 58 21.17 0.19 -5.77
CA ARG A 58 22.56 0.46 -5.37
C ARG A 58 22.99 -0.44 -4.21
N HIS A 59 24.30 -0.56 -4.00
CA HIS A 59 24.89 -1.29 -2.87
C HIS A 59 24.66 -0.60 -1.51
N SER A 60 24.24 0.66 -1.52
CA SER A 60 23.85 1.43 -0.33
C SER A 60 22.36 1.38 -0.04
N ALA A 61 21.61 0.53 -0.76
CA ALA A 61 20.17 0.44 -0.61
C ALA A 61 19.77 0.06 0.82
N ASN A 62 18.77 0.74 1.34
CA ASN A 62 18.16 0.44 2.64
C ASN A 62 16.67 0.77 2.58
N MET A 63 15.91 0.19 3.51
CA MET A 63 14.46 0.29 3.50
C MET A 63 13.91 0.38 4.92
N VAL A 64 12.82 1.13 5.07
CA VAL A 64 12.00 1.14 6.28
C VAL A 64 10.54 0.83 5.94
N ILE A 65 9.94 -0.03 6.77
CA ILE A 65 8.50 -0.26 6.80
C ILE A 65 8.00 0.26 8.15
N SER A 66 7.08 1.22 8.13
CA SER A 66 6.53 1.85 9.33
C SER A 66 5.03 1.66 9.38
N SER A 67 4.51 1.17 10.50
CA SER A 67 3.07 0.94 10.69
C SER A 67 2.59 1.52 12.02
N LEU A 68 1.43 2.17 12.00
CA LEU A 68 0.70 2.57 13.21
C LEU A 68 -0.31 1.48 13.55
N THR A 69 -0.20 0.85 14.72
CA THR A 69 -1.14 -0.20 15.15
C THR A 69 -1.66 0.09 16.56
N VAL A 70 -2.85 -0.43 16.88
CA VAL A 70 -3.44 -0.27 18.20
C VAL A 70 -2.70 -1.16 19.21
N GLY A 71 -2.48 -0.64 20.41
CA GLY A 71 -1.97 -1.38 21.56
C GLY A 71 -0.53 -1.04 21.95
N LYS A 72 0.06 -1.93 22.74
CA LYS A 72 1.36 -1.75 23.39
C LYS A 72 2.49 -2.40 22.61
N CYS A 73 3.70 -1.88 22.74
CA CYS A 73 4.86 -2.51 22.11
C CYS A 73 5.04 -3.94 22.64
N PRO A 74 5.35 -4.91 21.77
CA PRO A 74 5.55 -6.28 22.20
C PRO A 74 6.78 -6.37 23.12
N ALA A 75 6.74 -7.27 24.10
CA ALA A 75 7.87 -7.50 25.00
C ALA A 75 9.12 -8.05 24.28
N GLN A 76 8.92 -8.65 23.10
CA GLN A 76 9.99 -9.17 22.25
C GLN A 76 9.87 -8.56 20.85
N ALA A 77 11.02 -8.29 20.24
CA ALA A 77 11.09 -7.81 18.88
C ALA A 77 10.40 -8.79 17.93
N ARG A 78 9.55 -8.25 17.05
CA ARG A 78 8.90 -9.04 16.01
C ARG A 78 9.84 -9.23 14.83
N THR A 79 9.79 -10.41 14.23
CA THR A 79 10.52 -10.69 12.99
C THR A 79 9.78 -10.06 11.81
N LEU A 80 10.51 -9.53 10.84
CA LEU A 80 9.92 -9.10 9.58
C LEU A 80 9.67 -10.31 8.68
N GLU A 81 8.41 -10.55 8.32
CA GLU A 81 8.04 -11.52 7.30
C GLU A 81 7.59 -10.81 6.02
N ILE A 82 8.19 -11.16 4.88
CA ILE A 82 7.76 -10.72 3.54
C ILE A 82 7.57 -11.96 2.67
N ASN A 83 6.39 -12.12 2.06
CA ASN A 83 6.05 -13.28 1.20
C ASN A 83 6.29 -14.65 1.86
N ASN A 84 6.09 -14.75 3.18
CA ASN A 84 6.39 -15.91 4.03
C ASN A 84 7.88 -16.19 4.27
N ASP A 85 8.77 -15.34 3.78
CA ASP A 85 10.20 -15.40 4.09
C ASP A 85 10.54 -14.46 5.25
N ILE A 86 11.44 -14.91 6.12
CA ILE A 86 12.01 -14.07 7.17
C ILE A 86 13.06 -13.14 6.56
N VAL A 87 12.83 -11.84 6.66
CA VAL A 87 13.76 -10.80 6.21
C VAL A 87 14.47 -10.23 7.44
N PRO A 88 15.81 -10.30 7.53
CA PRO A 88 16.55 -9.66 8.62
C PRO A 88 16.29 -8.15 8.64
N ALA A 89 15.77 -7.66 9.76
CA ALA A 89 15.48 -6.25 9.98
C ALA A 89 15.71 -5.88 11.44
N GLU A 90 16.17 -4.65 11.67
CA GLU A 90 16.16 -4.03 12.98
C GLU A 90 14.72 -3.61 13.30
N TYR A 91 14.21 -4.01 14.46
CA TYR A 91 12.87 -3.69 14.93
C TYR A 91 12.91 -2.58 15.97
N VAL A 92 12.15 -1.52 15.74
CA VAL A 92 11.98 -0.40 16.68
C VAL A 92 10.49 -0.19 16.91
N CYS A 93 10.07 -0.09 18.17
CA CYS A 93 8.69 0.20 18.53
C CYS A 93 8.61 1.33 19.55
N THR A 94 7.70 2.28 19.32
CA THR A 94 7.42 3.38 20.27
C THR A 94 5.93 3.44 20.54
N GLU A 95 5.55 3.58 21.81
CA GLU A 95 4.14 3.75 22.21
C GLU A 95 3.74 5.23 22.15
N HIS A 96 2.51 5.47 21.68
CA HIS A 96 1.90 6.79 21.68
C HIS A 96 0.43 6.67 22.13
N GLY A 97 0.19 6.91 23.42
CA GLY A 97 -1.15 6.77 24.00
C GLY A 97 -1.64 5.31 23.97
N GLY A 98 -2.75 5.09 23.27
CA GLY A 98 -3.35 3.77 23.03
C GLY A 98 -2.79 3.02 21.83
N ASP A 99 -1.93 3.68 21.05
CA ASP A 99 -1.34 3.14 19.83
C ASP A 99 0.16 2.90 19.99
N ARG A 100 0.74 2.21 19.01
CA ARG A 100 2.17 2.06 18.83
C ARG A 100 2.57 2.27 17.38
N VAL A 101 3.78 2.78 17.20
CA VAL A 101 4.43 2.88 15.89
C VAL A 101 5.54 1.84 15.86
N GLU A 102 5.46 0.95 14.87
CA GLU A 102 6.44 -0.11 14.64
C GLU A 102 7.24 0.22 13.38
N HIS A 103 8.55 0.08 13.45
CA HIS A 103 9.48 0.24 12.34
C HIS A 103 10.28 -1.05 12.15
N TYR A 104 10.38 -1.49 10.90
CA TYR A 104 11.33 -2.50 10.46
C TYR A 104 12.34 -1.84 9.54
N LEU A 105 13.60 -1.80 9.94
CA LEU A 105 14.70 -1.21 9.17
C LEU A 105 15.55 -2.32 8.54
N ILE A 106 15.59 -2.37 7.23
CA ILE A 106 16.33 -3.34 6.44
C ILE A 106 17.57 -2.65 5.89
N ARG A 107 18.76 -3.09 6.34
CA ARG A 107 20.05 -2.52 5.92
C ARG A 107 20.82 -3.38 4.92
N ASP A 108 20.33 -4.60 4.67
CA ASP A 108 20.90 -5.50 3.67
C ASP A 108 20.45 -5.04 2.26
N ALA A 109 21.37 -4.42 1.53
CA ALA A 109 21.10 -3.86 0.22
C ALA A 109 20.70 -4.92 -0.82
N ASP A 110 21.25 -6.13 -0.75
CA ASP A 110 20.91 -7.20 -1.69
C ASP A 110 19.47 -7.66 -1.48
N ARG A 111 19.03 -7.76 -0.23
CA ARG A 111 17.63 -8.04 0.11
C ARG A 111 16.70 -6.94 -0.35
N VAL A 112 17.03 -5.68 -0.07
CA VAL A 112 16.23 -4.54 -0.52
C VAL A 112 16.12 -4.51 -2.04
N ASN A 113 17.23 -4.70 -2.75
CA ASN A 113 17.23 -4.71 -4.22
C ASN A 113 16.44 -5.89 -4.79
N ALA A 114 16.48 -7.08 -4.17
CA ALA A 114 15.66 -8.21 -4.56
C ALA A 114 14.15 -7.93 -4.40
N LEU A 115 13.75 -7.25 -3.30
CA LEU A 115 12.36 -6.82 -3.09
C LEU A 115 11.93 -5.80 -4.14
N VAL A 116 12.77 -4.80 -4.43
CA VAL A 116 12.52 -3.81 -5.49
C VAL A 116 12.38 -4.47 -6.86
N THR A 117 13.24 -5.43 -7.19
CA THR A 117 13.13 -6.19 -8.45
C THR A 117 11.81 -6.93 -8.53
N THR A 118 11.41 -7.60 -7.44
CA THR A 118 10.12 -8.30 -7.37
C THR A 118 8.94 -7.35 -7.62
N LEU A 119 8.92 -6.20 -6.96
CA LEU A 119 7.91 -5.17 -7.17
C LEU A 119 7.92 -4.65 -8.62
N ARG A 120 9.10 -4.40 -9.19
CA ARG A 120 9.26 -4.01 -10.60
C ARG A 120 8.90 -5.12 -11.59
N SER A 121 8.67 -6.35 -11.14
CA SER A 121 8.11 -7.44 -11.95
C SER A 121 6.59 -7.57 -11.82
N ASP A 122 5.92 -6.52 -11.34
CA ASP A 122 4.46 -6.44 -11.13
C ASP A 122 3.91 -7.38 -10.04
N PHE A 123 4.78 -7.96 -9.21
CA PHE A 123 4.38 -8.76 -8.07
C PHE A 123 4.04 -7.87 -6.86
N THR A 124 2.99 -8.25 -6.15
CA THR A 124 2.64 -7.67 -4.84
C THR A 124 3.45 -8.35 -3.75
N LEU A 125 4.04 -7.57 -2.85
CA LEU A 125 4.65 -8.11 -1.64
C LEU A 125 3.63 -8.16 -0.49
N MET A 126 3.64 -9.24 0.28
CA MET A 126 2.86 -9.40 1.51
C MET A 126 3.77 -9.21 2.72
N SER A 127 3.63 -8.09 3.43
CA SER A 127 4.32 -7.83 4.69
C SER A 127 3.46 -8.27 5.87
N GLN A 128 4.06 -8.99 6.82
CA GLN A 128 3.39 -9.51 8.03
C GLN A 128 2.09 -10.27 7.72
N ARG A 129 2.05 -10.99 6.57
CA ARG A 129 0.91 -11.78 6.05
C ARG A 129 -0.38 -11.03 5.75
N GLU A 130 -0.47 -9.75 6.06
CA GLU A 130 -1.72 -8.99 6.02
C GLU A 130 -1.60 -7.72 5.16
N THR A 131 -0.44 -7.06 5.20
CA THR A 131 -0.24 -5.79 4.49
C THR A 131 0.23 -6.05 3.06
N LYS A 132 -0.57 -5.58 2.09
CA LYS A 132 -0.23 -5.65 0.67
C LYS A 132 0.55 -4.41 0.23
N ILE A 133 1.72 -4.61 -0.34
CA ILE A 133 2.54 -3.58 -0.99
C ILE A 133 2.50 -3.84 -2.49
N TRP A 134 1.81 -2.98 -3.24
CA TRP A 134 1.56 -3.22 -4.66
C TRP A 134 2.68 -2.64 -5.52
N ALA A 135 2.93 -3.28 -6.66
CA ALA A 135 3.87 -2.76 -7.66
C ALA A 135 3.41 -1.39 -8.21
N ALA A 136 2.11 -1.24 -8.47
CA ALA A 136 1.49 -0.02 -9.00
C ALA A 136 2.36 0.69 -10.06
N ASN A 137 2.76 1.94 -9.84
CA ASN A 137 3.61 2.72 -10.74
C ASN A 137 5.11 2.70 -10.38
N ILE A 138 5.61 1.71 -9.62
CA ILE A 138 7.02 1.68 -9.16
C ILE A 138 8.06 1.72 -10.30
N LYS A 139 7.69 1.29 -11.51
CA LYS A 139 8.54 1.38 -12.71
C LYS A 139 8.70 2.82 -13.22
N THR A 140 7.71 3.66 -12.95
CA THR A 140 7.64 5.08 -13.34
C THR A 140 7.02 5.89 -12.19
N PRO A 141 7.71 6.02 -11.05
CA PRO A 141 7.17 6.68 -9.88
C PRO A 141 6.90 8.16 -10.16
N LYS A 142 5.93 8.73 -9.43
CA LYS A 142 5.65 10.17 -9.54
C LYS A 142 6.77 10.95 -8.85
N PHE A 143 7.21 12.05 -9.46
CA PHE A 143 8.12 12.96 -8.78
C PHE A 143 7.39 13.77 -7.69
N GLY A 144 8.06 14.05 -6.57
CA GLY A 144 7.55 14.94 -5.53
C GLY A 144 7.00 14.20 -4.32
N MET A 145 6.20 14.89 -3.48
CA MET A 145 5.59 14.36 -2.25
C MET A 145 4.15 13.87 -2.45
N THR A 146 3.71 13.05 -1.48
CA THR A 146 2.39 12.44 -1.26
C THR A 146 1.21 13.29 -1.75
N PRO A 147 0.02 12.69 -1.98
CA PRO A 147 -1.05 13.34 -2.72
C PRO A 147 -1.36 14.77 -2.30
N ARG A 148 -1.68 15.61 -3.30
CA ARG A 148 -2.17 16.96 -3.05
C ARG A 148 -3.60 16.84 -2.58
N LEU A 149 -3.86 17.25 -1.33
CA LEU A 149 -5.20 17.46 -0.78
C LEU A 149 -6.04 18.36 -1.71
#